data_AF-A0A346QZ22-F1
#
_entry.id   AF-A0A346QZ22-F1
#
_cell.length_a   1.000
_cell.length_b   1.000
_cell.length_c   1.000
_cell.angle_alpha   90.00
_cell.angle_beta   90.00
_cell.angle_gamma   90.00
#
_symmetry.space_group_name_H-M   'P 1'
#
loop_
_entity.id
_entity.type
_entity.pdbx_description
1 polymer ?
#
loop_
_entity_poly.entity_id
_entity_poly.type
_entity_poly.pdbx_seq_one_letter_code
_entity_poly.pdbx_strand_id
1 'polypeptide(L)'
;MSDRFFSFVLLPQHQRIDAEAIVARVKELAGPIGMSASVLRGEVGDQPAIVEFGGVKISIIAKAEPVPGGTLDRPATTSIGWPGAPEAVAGHSAHVIVGCLDLPRDHEQALHFAVATTLVTAACLQTAGGLGVYWATGQLMISPESYRNAAETITNKNLPVEDWVNLFWIKGKGKV
;
A
#
# COMPACT_ATOMS: atom_id res chain seq x y z
N MET A 1 -6.70 -6.85 -15.82
CA MET A 1 -6.41 -6.42 -14.44
C MET A 1 -4.93 -6.07 -14.41
N SER A 2 -4.48 -5.09 -13.62
CA SER A 2 -3.04 -4.83 -13.52
C SER A 2 -2.42 -5.92 -12.64
N ASP A 3 -1.55 -6.76 -13.19
CA ASP A 3 -0.82 -7.80 -12.44
C ASP A 3 0.34 -7.22 -11.61
N ARG A 4 0.29 -5.91 -11.33
CA ARG A 4 1.28 -5.18 -10.54
C ARG A 4 0.70 -4.81 -9.20
N PHE A 5 1.45 -5.09 -8.15
CA PHE A 5 1.09 -4.80 -6.77
C PHE A 5 1.85 -3.57 -6.31
N PHE A 6 1.14 -2.45 -6.18
CA PHE A 6 1.68 -1.25 -5.59
C PHE A 6 0.60 -0.46 -4.87
N SER A 7 1.06 0.41 -3.97
CA SER A 7 0.23 1.27 -3.16
C SER A 7 0.89 2.65 -3.03
N PHE A 8 0.08 3.64 -2.71
CA PHE A 8 0.58 4.94 -2.26
C PHE A 8 0.16 5.18 -0.81
N VAL A 9 1.13 5.49 0.05
CA VAL A 9 0.86 6.06 1.37
C VAL A 9 0.80 7.57 1.21
N LEU A 10 -0.35 8.17 1.51
CA LEU A 10 -0.54 9.62 1.47
C LEU A 10 0.11 10.26 2.70
N LEU A 11 0.90 11.31 2.50
CA LEU A 11 1.56 12.03 3.59
C LEU A 11 1.10 13.50 3.63
N PRO A 12 0.88 14.07 4.82
CA PRO A 12 0.48 15.48 4.95
C PRO A 12 1.59 16.44 4.49
N GLN A 13 2.85 16.00 4.59
CA GLN A 13 4.03 16.75 4.20
C GLN A 13 5.16 15.80 3.78
N HIS A 14 6.11 16.30 2.99
CA HIS A 14 7.31 15.55 2.67
C HIS A 14 8.14 15.31 3.94
N GLN A 15 8.66 14.10 4.06
CA GLN A 15 9.61 13.73 5.09
C GLN A 15 10.54 12.65 4.57
N ARG A 16 11.70 12.54 5.19
CA ARG A 16 12.63 11.45 4.94
C ARG A 16 12.04 10.15 5.47
N ILE A 17 12.19 9.08 4.70
CA ILE A 17 11.76 7.76 5.11
C ILE A 17 12.94 7.03 5.77
N ASP A 18 12.73 6.54 6.98
CA ASP A 18 13.71 5.72 7.68
C ASP A 18 13.54 4.25 7.28
N ALA A 19 14.38 3.80 6.35
CA ALA A 19 14.37 2.42 5.86
C ALA A 19 14.66 1.39 6.97
N GLU A 20 15.46 1.75 7.98
CA GLU A 20 15.76 0.87 9.11
C GLU A 20 14.53 0.73 10.02
N ALA A 21 13.85 1.84 10.32
CA ALA A 21 12.60 1.82 11.07
C ALA A 21 11.50 1.03 10.34
N ILE A 22 11.39 1.18 9.02
CA ILE A 22 10.46 0.37 8.22
C ILE A 22 10.78 -1.10 8.34
N VAL A 23 12.04 -1.51 8.14
CA VAL A 23 12.38 -2.94 8.20
C VAL A 23 12.25 -3.51 9.61
N ALA A 24 12.57 -2.75 10.66
CA ALA A 24 12.27 -3.14 12.02
C ALA A 24 10.77 -3.42 12.17
N ARG A 25 9.91 -2.52 11.67
CA ARG A 25 8.47 -2.70 11.73
C ARG A 25 7.96 -3.87 10.88
N VAL A 26 8.51 -4.08 9.68
CA VAL A 26 8.16 -5.23 8.83
C VAL A 26 8.56 -6.53 9.52
N LYS A 27 9.72 -6.60 10.17
CA LYS A 27 10.16 -7.79 10.93
C LYS A 27 9.20 -8.13 12.07
N GLU A 28 8.71 -7.12 12.79
CA GLU A 28 7.70 -7.31 13.83
C GLU A 28 6.40 -7.89 13.25
N LEU A 29 5.92 -7.35 12.13
CA LEU A 29 4.74 -7.85 11.42
C LEU A 29 4.96 -9.26 10.84
N ALA A 30 6.17 -9.57 10.40
CA ALA A 30 6.50 -10.85 9.77
C ALA A 30 6.63 -12.02 10.79
N GLY A 31 6.99 -11.71 12.04
CA GLY A 31 7.25 -12.71 13.09
C GLY A 31 6.12 -13.73 13.29
N PRO A 32 4.85 -13.30 13.49
CA PRO A 32 3.72 -14.22 13.69
C PRO A 32 3.47 -15.22 12.55
N ILE A 33 3.86 -14.89 11.32
CA ILE A 33 3.68 -15.74 10.14
C ILE A 33 4.96 -16.47 9.73
N GLY A 34 6.03 -16.36 10.52
CA GLY A 34 7.31 -17.04 10.27
C GLY A 34 8.04 -16.54 9.03
N MET A 35 7.69 -15.36 8.53
CA MET A 35 8.35 -14.74 7.38
C MET A 35 9.54 -13.90 7.84
N SER A 36 10.56 -13.77 6.99
CA SER A 36 11.70 -12.91 7.23
C SER A 36 11.62 -11.64 6.39
N ALA A 37 12.21 -10.57 6.91
CA ALA A 37 12.36 -9.31 6.20
C ALA A 37 13.77 -8.74 6.37
N SER A 38 14.32 -8.16 5.31
CA SER A 38 15.66 -7.54 5.31
C SER A 38 15.73 -6.32 4.40
N VAL A 39 16.65 -5.39 4.71
CA VAL A 39 17.01 -4.32 3.78
C VAL A 39 18.00 -4.90 2.78
N LEU A 40 17.64 -4.94 1.49
CA LEU A 40 18.61 -5.22 0.42
C LEU A 40 19.37 -3.96 0.02
N ARG A 41 18.70 -2.81 0.10
CA ARG A 41 19.25 -1.50 -0.22
C ARG A 41 18.53 -0.42 0.58
N GLY A 42 19.28 0.40 1.32
CA GLY A 42 18.73 1.61 1.96
C GLY A 42 18.50 2.74 0.96
N GLU A 43 17.74 3.76 1.38
CA GLU A 43 17.54 4.97 0.58
C GLU A 43 18.85 5.76 0.45
N VAL A 44 19.21 6.15 -0.78
CA VAL A 44 20.42 6.95 -1.07
C VAL A 44 20.04 8.07 -2.05
N GLY A 45 19.89 9.29 -1.55
CA GLY A 45 19.35 10.40 -2.34
C GLY A 45 17.94 10.08 -2.83
N ASP A 46 17.68 10.25 -4.14
CA ASP A 46 16.38 9.96 -4.77
C ASP A 46 16.17 8.47 -5.16
N GLN A 47 17.07 7.59 -4.73
CA GLN A 47 17.02 6.17 -5.09
C GLN A 47 16.07 5.38 -4.18
N PRO A 48 15.30 4.42 -4.72
CA PRO A 48 14.41 3.59 -3.91
C PRO A 48 15.18 2.82 -2.83
N ALA A 49 14.59 2.73 -1.65
CA ALA A 49 14.91 1.65 -0.72
C ALA A 49 14.29 0.34 -1.23
N ILE A 50 14.99 -0.78 -1.04
CA ILE A 50 14.52 -2.11 -1.41
C ILE A 50 14.52 -2.99 -0.17
N VAL A 51 13.33 -3.47 0.17
CA VAL A 51 13.10 -4.44 1.24
C VAL A 51 12.79 -5.79 0.61
N GLU A 52 13.42 -6.84 1.11
CA GLU A 52 13.02 -8.20 0.79
C GLU A 52 12.14 -8.74 1.91
N PHE A 53 10.97 -9.27 1.55
CA PHE A 53 10.02 -9.92 2.46
C PHE A 53 9.67 -11.29 1.90
N GLY A 54 10.01 -12.38 2.61
CA GLY A 54 9.68 -13.74 2.17
C GLY A 54 10.15 -14.07 0.75
N GLY A 55 11.30 -13.51 0.32
CA GLY A 55 11.83 -13.66 -1.04
C GLY A 55 11.22 -12.71 -2.10
N VAL A 56 10.28 -11.85 -1.73
CA VAL A 56 9.69 -10.82 -2.60
C VAL A 56 10.40 -9.50 -2.39
N LYS A 57 10.83 -8.84 -3.49
CA LYS A 57 11.46 -7.52 -3.44
C LYS A 57 10.41 -6.43 -3.57
N ILE A 58 10.33 -5.57 -2.56
CA ILE A 58 9.43 -4.42 -2.52
C ILE A 58 10.27 -3.14 -2.56
N SER A 59 9.97 -2.29 -3.55
CA SER A 59 10.57 -0.97 -3.67
C SER A 59 9.76 0.06 -2.89
N ILE A 60 10.46 0.95 -2.20
CA ILE A 60 9.88 2.05 -1.42
C ILE A 60 10.50 3.35 -1.93
N ILE A 61 9.67 4.28 -2.38
CA ILE A 61 10.10 5.57 -2.95
C ILE A 61 9.31 6.68 -2.29
N ALA A 62 10.00 7.61 -1.62
CA ALA A 62 9.38 8.84 -1.12
C ALA A 62 9.31 9.89 -2.23
N LYS A 63 8.19 10.58 -2.34
CA LYS A 63 7.97 11.71 -3.26
C LYS A 63 7.59 12.95 -2.47
N ALA A 64 8.25 14.06 -2.76
CA ALA A 64 7.99 15.36 -2.14
C ALA A 64 6.79 16.11 -2.74
N GLU A 65 6.09 15.49 -3.69
CA GLU A 65 4.92 16.01 -4.38
C GLU A 65 3.69 15.14 -4.08
N PRO A 66 2.47 15.71 -4.13
CA PRO A 66 1.26 14.91 -4.00
C PRO A 66 1.16 13.89 -5.13
N VAL A 67 0.30 12.89 -4.96
CA VAL A 67 0.03 11.95 -6.05
C VAL A 67 -0.51 12.74 -7.26
N PRO A 68 -0.01 12.50 -8.48
CA PRO A 68 -0.46 13.21 -9.67
C PRO A 68 -1.98 13.16 -9.84
N GLY A 69 -2.57 14.32 -10.18
CA GLY A 69 -4.01 14.50 -10.32
C GLY A 69 -4.67 13.50 -11.28
N GLY A 70 -5.93 13.17 -11.04
CA GLY A 70 -6.67 12.16 -11.80
C GLY A 70 -6.51 10.73 -11.26
N THR A 71 -5.41 10.41 -10.58
CA THR A 71 -5.16 9.06 -10.04
C THR A 71 -6.11 8.72 -8.89
N LEU A 72 -6.36 9.69 -8.01
CA LEU A 72 -7.12 9.49 -6.78
C LEU A 72 -8.56 10.02 -6.85
N ASP A 73 -8.91 10.81 -7.87
CA ASP A 73 -10.22 11.48 -7.97
C ASP A 73 -11.40 10.51 -7.82
N ARG A 74 -11.32 9.37 -8.50
CA ARG A 74 -12.33 8.32 -8.41
C ARG A 74 -12.20 7.52 -7.10
N PRO A 75 -11.05 6.91 -6.77
CA PRO A 75 -10.88 6.19 -5.51
C PRO A 75 -11.31 7.00 -4.27
N ALA A 76 -11.02 8.30 -4.23
CA ALA A 76 -11.41 9.19 -3.13
C ALA A 76 -12.92 9.24 -2.91
N THR A 77 -13.72 9.15 -3.97
CA THR A 77 -15.19 9.28 -3.92
C THR A 77 -15.92 7.94 -3.98
N THR A 78 -15.28 6.87 -4.46
CA THR A 78 -15.91 5.55 -4.62
C THR A 78 -15.54 4.54 -3.54
N SER A 79 -14.65 4.89 -2.60
CA SER A 79 -14.24 3.98 -1.52
C SER A 79 -15.28 3.94 -0.41
N ILE A 80 -16.27 3.05 -0.57
CA ILE A 80 -17.45 2.96 0.31
C ILE A 80 -17.06 2.75 1.77
N GLY A 81 -16.00 1.98 2.03
CA GLY A 81 -15.51 1.69 3.38
C GLY A 81 -14.86 2.87 4.11
N TRP A 82 -14.62 4.01 3.43
CA TRP A 82 -13.95 5.14 4.06
C TRP A 82 -14.48 6.51 3.58
N PRO A 83 -15.51 7.06 4.26
CA PRO A 83 -16.08 8.37 3.94
C PRO A 83 -15.08 9.54 4.04
N GLY A 84 -14.01 9.39 4.83
CA GLY A 84 -12.96 10.41 5.00
C GLY A 84 -11.90 10.43 3.89
N ALA A 85 -11.98 9.53 2.89
CA ALA A 85 -11.02 9.48 1.80
C ALA A 85 -10.84 10.81 1.04
N PRO A 86 -11.90 11.59 0.71
CA PRO A 86 -11.72 12.88 0.04
C PRO A 86 -10.90 13.88 0.84
N GLU A 87 -11.09 13.93 2.17
CA GLU A 87 -10.36 14.84 3.05
C GLU A 87 -8.88 14.45 3.12
N ALA A 88 -8.57 13.16 3.28
CA ALA A 88 -7.19 12.67 3.28
C ALA A 88 -6.48 12.94 1.94
N VAL A 89 -7.19 12.77 0.82
CA VAL A 89 -6.67 13.09 -0.51
C VAL A 89 -6.53 14.60 -0.72
N ALA A 90 -7.37 15.44 -0.12
CA ALA A 90 -7.16 16.89 -0.19
C ALA A 90 -5.99 17.36 0.69
N GLY A 91 -5.75 16.68 1.83
CA GLY A 91 -4.77 17.07 2.83
C GLY A 91 -3.33 16.59 2.58
N HIS A 92 -3.11 15.70 1.60
CA HIS A 92 -1.76 15.21 1.30
C HIS A 92 -0.98 16.17 0.39
N SER A 93 0.32 16.31 0.64
CA SER A 93 1.24 17.08 -0.20
C SER A 93 2.48 16.29 -0.61
N ALA A 94 2.59 15.05 -0.14
CA ALA A 94 3.65 14.10 -0.45
C ALA A 94 3.08 12.68 -0.46
N HIS A 95 3.83 11.72 -0.99
CA HIS A 95 3.44 10.32 -0.94
C HIS A 95 4.64 9.36 -0.90
N VAL A 96 4.41 8.14 -0.41
CA VAL A 96 5.35 7.03 -0.54
C VAL A 96 4.77 6.00 -1.48
N ILE A 97 5.53 5.62 -2.51
CA ILE A 97 5.20 4.52 -3.40
C ILE A 97 5.79 3.26 -2.81
N VAL A 98 4.97 2.23 -2.60
CA VAL A 98 5.39 0.91 -2.14
C VAL A 98 4.92 -0.11 -3.16
N GLY A 99 5.82 -0.92 -3.73
CA GLY A 99 5.37 -1.88 -4.73
C GLY A 99 6.37 -2.98 -5.09
N CYS A 100 5.80 -4.11 -5.50
CA CYS A 100 6.52 -5.19 -6.16
C CYS A 100 6.64 -4.88 -7.66
N LEU A 101 7.86 -4.92 -8.19
CA LEU A 101 8.12 -4.65 -9.61
C LEU A 101 8.08 -5.93 -10.46
N ASP A 102 8.14 -7.10 -9.82
CA ASP A 102 8.08 -8.39 -10.50
C ASP A 102 6.64 -8.70 -10.94
N LEU A 103 6.52 -9.46 -12.02
CA LEU A 103 5.23 -9.98 -12.49
C LEU A 103 5.01 -11.39 -11.95
N PRO A 104 3.83 -11.69 -11.38
CA PRO A 104 3.54 -13.02 -10.88
C PRO A 104 3.39 -14.01 -12.05
N ARG A 105 3.86 -15.23 -11.86
CA ARG A 105 3.74 -16.33 -12.83
C ARG A 105 2.44 -17.12 -12.67
N ASP A 106 1.87 -17.09 -11.48
CA ASP A 106 0.66 -17.80 -11.09
C ASP A 106 -0.07 -17.05 -9.96
N HIS A 107 -1.24 -17.56 -9.57
CA HIS A 107 -2.08 -16.95 -8.54
C HIS A 107 -1.47 -17.01 -7.13
N GLU A 108 -0.65 -18.02 -6.84
CA GLU A 108 0.01 -18.15 -5.53
C GLU A 108 1.07 -17.06 -5.37
N GLN A 109 1.89 -16.84 -6.41
CA GLN A 109 2.86 -15.76 -6.44
C GLN A 109 2.19 -14.38 -6.41
N ALA A 110 1.07 -14.22 -7.11
CA ALA A 110 0.27 -13.00 -7.03
C ALA A 110 -0.21 -12.72 -5.60
N LEU A 111 -0.67 -13.75 -4.88
CA LEU A 111 -1.04 -13.63 -3.48
C LEU A 111 0.14 -13.25 -2.58
N HIS A 112 1.30 -13.87 -2.78
CA HIS A 112 2.52 -13.51 -2.04
C HIS A 112 2.94 -12.05 -2.28
N PHE A 113 2.81 -11.56 -3.51
CA PHE A 113 3.11 -10.16 -3.83
C PHE A 113 2.10 -9.20 -3.18
N ALA A 114 0.82 -9.56 -3.16
CA ALA A 114 -0.21 -8.78 -2.44
C ALA A 114 0.10 -8.70 -0.94
N VAL A 115 0.39 -9.84 -0.30
CA VAL A 115 0.76 -9.94 1.12
C VAL A 115 2.00 -9.09 1.43
N ALA A 116 3.08 -9.27 0.67
CA ALA A 116 4.32 -8.54 0.88
C ALA A 116 4.11 -7.02 0.72
N THR A 117 3.39 -6.61 -0.32
CA THR A 117 3.09 -5.19 -0.57
C THR A 117 2.23 -4.63 0.56
N THR A 118 1.20 -5.35 1.04
CA THR A 118 0.37 -4.90 2.15
C THR A 118 1.16 -4.72 3.45
N LEU A 119 1.99 -5.69 3.84
CA LEU A 119 2.75 -5.59 5.09
C LEU A 119 3.81 -4.49 5.04
N VAL A 120 4.53 -4.34 3.93
CA VAL A 120 5.53 -3.27 3.77
C VAL A 120 4.83 -1.90 3.71
N THR A 121 3.68 -1.79 3.07
CA THR A 121 2.87 -0.56 3.04
C THR A 121 2.37 -0.21 4.44
N ALA A 122 1.90 -1.19 5.21
CA ALA A 122 1.44 -0.99 6.58
C ALA A 122 2.56 -0.50 7.49
N ALA A 123 3.78 -1.03 7.33
CA ALA A 123 4.95 -0.52 8.02
C ALA A 123 5.23 0.94 7.64
N CYS A 124 5.27 1.26 6.34
CA CYS A 124 5.46 2.64 5.86
C CYS A 124 4.41 3.59 6.43
N LEU A 125 3.12 3.21 6.36
CA LEU A 125 2.00 3.99 6.88
C LEU A 125 2.17 4.32 8.37
N GLN A 126 2.61 3.36 9.17
CA GLN A 126 2.77 3.51 10.61
C GLN A 126 4.01 4.34 10.97
N THR A 127 5.15 4.09 10.32
CA THR A 127 6.40 4.82 10.61
C THR A 127 6.38 6.25 10.07
N ALA A 128 5.66 6.49 8.97
CA ALA A 128 5.54 7.79 8.32
C ALA A 128 4.31 8.60 8.78
N GLY A 129 3.40 8.02 9.59
CA GLY A 129 2.18 8.71 10.00
C GLY A 129 1.29 9.13 8.83
N GLY A 130 1.06 8.22 7.87
CA GLY A 130 0.30 8.53 6.65
C GLY A 130 -1.20 8.75 6.89
N LEU A 131 -1.81 9.55 6.03
CA LEU A 131 -3.23 9.92 6.08
C LEU A 131 -4.16 8.82 5.57
N GLY A 132 -3.62 7.88 4.79
CA GLY A 132 -4.35 6.76 4.21
C GLY A 132 -3.55 6.09 3.10
N VAL A 133 -4.09 4.99 2.58
CA VAL A 133 -3.43 4.19 1.55
C VAL A 133 -4.31 4.11 0.31
N TYR A 134 -3.74 4.42 -0.84
CA TYR A 134 -4.30 4.02 -2.12
C TYR A 134 -3.80 2.60 -2.47
N TRP A 135 -4.71 1.64 -2.60
CA TRP A 135 -4.41 0.30 -3.08
C TRP A 135 -4.71 0.18 -4.57
N ALA A 136 -3.67 0.10 -5.41
CA ALA A 136 -3.83 0.24 -6.84
C ALA A 136 -4.58 -0.93 -7.49
N THR A 137 -4.34 -2.16 -7.02
CA THR A 137 -4.97 -3.37 -7.58
C THR A 137 -6.49 -3.34 -7.44
N GLY A 138 -6.99 -2.85 -6.29
CA GLY A 138 -8.42 -2.69 -6.03
C GLY A 138 -8.99 -1.31 -6.41
N GLN A 139 -8.13 -0.35 -6.79
CA GLN A 139 -8.51 1.04 -7.07
C GLN A 139 -9.35 1.69 -5.96
N LEU A 140 -8.92 1.53 -4.71
CA LEU A 140 -9.61 2.07 -3.53
C LEU A 140 -8.66 2.76 -2.56
N MET A 141 -9.22 3.72 -1.84
CA MET A 141 -8.64 4.38 -0.69
C MET A 141 -9.04 3.63 0.57
N ILE A 142 -8.06 3.37 1.42
CA ILE A 142 -8.22 2.61 2.66
C ILE A 142 -7.72 3.48 3.80
N SER A 143 -8.51 3.54 4.87
CA SER A 143 -8.18 4.35 6.05
C SER A 143 -6.93 3.80 6.76
N PRO A 144 -6.19 4.63 7.52
CA PRO A 144 -5.05 4.13 8.28
C PRO A 144 -5.39 2.99 9.27
N GLU A 145 -6.58 3.05 9.86
CA GLU A 145 -7.09 2.02 10.78
C GLU A 145 -7.42 0.73 10.03
N SER A 146 -8.22 0.81 8.97
CA SER A 146 -8.57 -0.35 8.13
C SER A 146 -7.32 -1.03 7.56
N TYR A 147 -6.33 -0.26 7.11
CA TYR A 147 -5.09 -0.83 6.58
C TYR A 147 -4.21 -1.48 7.66
N ARG A 148 -4.27 -0.99 8.91
CA ARG A 148 -3.65 -1.67 10.05
C ARG A 148 -4.33 -3.01 10.32
N ASN A 149 -5.67 -3.03 10.33
CA ASN A 149 -6.45 -4.24 10.49
C ASN A 149 -6.18 -5.23 9.35
N ALA A 150 -6.01 -4.75 8.12
CA ALA A 150 -5.63 -5.58 6.98
C ALA A 150 -4.30 -6.32 7.21
N ALA A 151 -3.28 -5.60 7.72
CA ALA A 151 -2.01 -6.21 8.10
C ALA A 151 -2.18 -7.21 9.25
N GLU A 152 -2.96 -6.88 10.28
CA GLU A 152 -3.23 -7.79 11.40
C GLU A 152 -3.93 -9.08 10.93
N THR A 153 -4.93 -8.98 10.04
CA THR A 153 -5.60 -10.13 9.41
C THR A 153 -4.59 -11.04 8.70
N ILE A 154 -3.64 -10.48 7.95
CA ILE A 154 -2.54 -11.23 7.33
C ILE A 154 -1.68 -11.92 8.39
N THR A 155 -1.27 -11.20 9.44
CA THR A 155 -0.43 -11.78 10.50
C THR A 155 -1.13 -12.89 11.29
N ASN A 156 -2.46 -12.87 11.30
CA ASN A 156 -3.32 -13.91 11.85
C ASN A 156 -3.63 -15.03 10.83
N LYS A 157 -2.86 -15.11 9.74
CA LYS A 157 -2.96 -16.14 8.68
C LYS A 157 -4.29 -16.14 7.91
N ASN A 158 -4.93 -14.97 7.79
CA ASN A 158 -6.14 -14.76 6.99
C ASN A 158 -5.89 -13.72 5.90
N LEU A 159 -6.82 -13.60 4.95
CA LEU A 159 -6.72 -12.63 3.85
C LEU A 159 -7.61 -11.41 4.08
N PRO A 160 -7.10 -10.17 3.89
CA PRO A 160 -7.87 -8.94 4.06
C PRO A 160 -8.65 -8.62 2.77
N VAL A 161 -9.57 -9.51 2.39
CA VAL A 161 -10.29 -9.41 1.12
C VAL A 161 -11.07 -8.10 1.01
N GLU A 162 -11.63 -7.62 2.12
CA GLU A 162 -12.40 -6.38 2.19
C GLU A 162 -11.56 -5.13 1.87
N ASP A 163 -10.26 -5.17 2.18
CA ASP A 163 -9.32 -4.07 1.90
C ASP A 163 -8.69 -4.19 0.50
N TRP A 164 -8.69 -5.39 -0.09
CA TRP A 164 -8.12 -5.62 -1.42
C TRP A 164 -9.11 -5.43 -2.57
N VAL A 165 -10.41 -5.62 -2.32
CA VAL A 165 -11.44 -5.65 -3.34
C VAL A 165 -12.39 -4.47 -3.18
N ASN A 166 -12.55 -3.70 -4.24
CA ASN A 166 -13.56 -2.64 -4.29
C ASN A 166 -14.80 -3.10 -5.04
N LEU A 167 -15.98 -2.81 -4.49
CA LEU A 167 -17.27 -3.00 -5.15
C LEU A 167 -17.89 -1.62 -5.38
N PHE A 168 -18.14 -1.27 -6.65
CA PHE A 168 -18.82 -0.03 -6.99
C PHE A 168 -19.88 -0.26 -8.06
N TRP A 169 -20.93 0.54 -8.01
CA TRP A 169 -22.04 0.48 -8.94
C TRP A 169 -21.80 1.41 -10.12
N ILE A 170 -21.95 0.90 -11.34
CA ILE A 170 -21.95 1.72 -12.56
C ILE A 170 -23.37 1.81 -13.08
N LYS A 171 -23.86 3.03 -13.33
CA LYS A 171 -25.13 3.21 -14.03
C LYS A 171 -24.97 2.72 -15.47
N GLY A 172 -25.62 1.63 -15.84
CA GLY A 172 -25.60 1.10 -17.20
C GLY A 172 -26.15 2.14 -18.18
N LYS A 173 -25.46 2.36 -19.32
CA LYS A 173 -26.01 3.10 -20.45
C LYS A 173 -27.02 2.21 -21.18
N GLY A 174 -28.14 1.89 -20.54
CA GLY A 174 -29.26 1.21 -21.18
C GLY A 174 -30.10 2.21 -21.95
N LYS A 175 -30.12 2.12 -23.28
CA LYS A 175 -31.33 2.47 -24.04
C LYS A 175 -32.34 1.38 -23.72
N VAL A 176 -33.42 1.74 -23.01
CA VAL A 176 -34.64 0.92 -22.92
C VAL A 176 -35.44 1.17 -24.20
#